data_AF-A0A3M5UQT2-F1
#
_entry.id   AF-A0A3M5UQT2-F1
#
_cell.length_a   1.000
_cell.length_b   1.000
_cell.length_c   1.000
_cell.angle_alpha   90.00
_cell.angle_beta   90.00
_cell.angle_gamma   90.00
#
_symmetry.space_group_name_H-M   'P 1'
#
loop_
_entity.id
_entity.type
_entity.pdbx_description
1 polymer ?
#
loop_
_entity_poly.entity_id
_entity_poly.type
_entity_poly.pdbx_seq_one_letter_code
_entity_poly.pdbx_strand_id
1 'polypeptide(L)' 'MRGVYELPPNRCHTYAVQRRSVIRYIYRCPCPDSDFPFTSQRHSMVRKGRRYLCRRCREPLMFSGETRTE' A
#
# COMPACT_ATOMS: atom_id res chain seq x y z
N MET A 1 -23.49 17.66 -8.23
CA MET A 1 -24.36 18.78 -7.83
C MET A 1 -23.77 20.18 -8.05
N ARG A 2 -22.53 20.36 -8.55
CA ARG A 2 -22.01 21.71 -8.87
C ARG A 2 -22.59 22.32 -10.15
N GLY A 3 -23.05 21.49 -11.10
CA GLY A 3 -23.63 21.98 -12.37
C GLY A 3 -25.15 22.22 -12.33
N VAL A 4 -25.80 22.07 -11.18
CA VAL A 4 -27.27 22.27 -11.04
C VAL A 4 -27.56 23.31 -9.99
N TYR A 5 -26.91 23.23 -8.82
CA TYR A 5 -27.17 24.13 -7.69
C TYR A 5 -26.03 25.11 -7.43
N GLU A 6 -24.93 25.04 -8.18
CA GLU A 6 -23.73 25.91 -8.04
C GLU A 6 -23.12 25.99 -6.62
N LEU A 7 -23.56 25.13 -5.69
CA LEU A 7 -23.07 25.13 -4.32
C LEU A 7 -21.82 24.24 -4.14
N PRO A 8 -20.86 24.68 -3.30
CA PRO A 8 -19.72 23.86 -2.94
C PRO A 8 -20.18 22.64 -2.11
N PRO A 9 -19.69 21.43 -2.42
CA PRO A 9 -20.03 20.23 -1.65
C PRO A 9 -19.28 20.23 -0.31
N ASN A 10 -19.84 20.91 0.67
CA ASN A 10 -19.32 20.92 2.04
C ASN A 10 -19.80 19.65 2.78
N ARG A 11 -18.90 19.05 3.57
CA ARG A 11 -19.26 17.91 4.43
C ARG A 11 -20.04 18.43 5.65
N CYS A 12 -21.10 17.73 6.04
CA CYS A 12 -21.83 18.06 7.26
C CYS A 12 -21.02 17.77 8.54
N HIS A 13 -19.99 16.92 8.46
CA HIS A 13 -19.15 16.55 9.60
C HIS A 13 -17.68 16.42 9.20
N THR A 14 -16.82 16.81 10.14
CA THR A 14 -15.37 16.62 10.06
C THR A 14 -14.92 15.88 11.32
N TYR A 15 -14.36 14.68 11.15
CA TYR A 15 -13.84 13.87 12.25
C TYR A 15 -12.32 14.04 12.35
N ALA A 16 -11.81 14.24 13.57
CA ALA A 16 -10.37 14.23 13.85
C ALA A 16 -9.85 12.78 13.84
N VAL A 17 -9.63 12.22 12.65
CA VAL A 17 -9.09 10.86 12.50
C VAL A 17 -7.56 10.92 12.54
N GLN A 18 -6.98 10.39 13.62
CA GLN A 18 -5.53 10.21 13.72
C GLN A 18 -5.06 9.08 12.79
N ARG A 19 -3.92 9.29 12.13
CA ARG A 19 -3.29 8.21 11.34
C ARG A 19 -2.79 7.13 12.28
N ARG A 20 -3.28 5.92 12.11
CA ARG A 20 -2.83 4.74 12.84
C ARG A 20 -1.43 4.34 12.36
N SER A 21 -0.58 3.89 13.27
CA SER A 21 0.67 3.22 12.90
C SER A 21 0.43 1.92 12.16
N VAL A 22 1.16 1.70 11.07
CA VAL A 22 1.02 0.52 10.20
C VAL A 22 2.35 -0.20 10.03
N ILE A 23 2.30 -1.53 10.07
CA ILE A 23 3.46 -2.38 9.80
C ILE A 23 3.52 -2.65 8.29
N ARG A 24 4.68 -2.39 7.69
CA ARG A 24 5.04 -2.72 6.32
C ARG A 24 5.98 -3.91 6.31
N TYR A 25 5.71 -4.87 5.43
CA TYR A 25 6.59 -6.00 5.15
C TYR A 25 7.40 -5.67 3.91
N ILE A 26 8.73 -5.63 4.00
CA ILE A 26 9.57 -5.19 2.89
C ILE A 26 9.81 -6.37 1.94
N TYR A 27 9.45 -6.18 0.68
CA TYR A 27 9.74 -7.10 -0.41
C TYR A 27 10.81 -6.48 -1.32
N ARG A 28 11.71 -7.31 -1.84
CA ARG A 28 12.80 -6.89 -2.72
C ARG A 28 12.76 -7.61 -4.05
N CYS A 29 13.29 -6.94 -5.06
CA CYS A 29 13.62 -7.50 -6.36
C CYS A 29 15.16 -7.48 -6.49
N PRO A 30 15.77 -8.31 -7.35
CA PRO A 30 17.19 -8.16 -7.68
C PRO A 30 17.52 -6.88 -8.47
N CYS A 31 16.53 -6.08 -8.86
CA CYS A 31 16.77 -4.76 -9.40
C CYS A 31 17.40 -3.84 -8.33
N PRO A 32 18.30 -2.92 -8.72
CA PRO A 32 18.81 -1.90 -7.81
C PRO A 32 17.67 -1.00 -7.27
N ASP A 33 17.83 -0.55 -6.02
CA ASP A 33 16.93 0.37 -5.32
C ASP A 33 15.45 -0.06 -5.30
N SER A 34 15.20 -1.33 -5.00
CA SER A 34 13.87 -1.93 -5.18
C SER A 34 13.25 -2.45 -3.88
N ASP A 35 12.97 -1.52 -2.96
CA ASP A 35 12.20 -1.80 -1.75
C ASP A 35 10.70 -1.60 -2.00
N PHE A 36 9.91 -2.66 -1.77
CA PHE A 36 8.47 -2.68 -1.96
C PHE A 36 7.76 -2.92 -0.62
N PRO A 37 7.22 -1.88 0.05
CA PRO A 37 6.50 -2.05 1.30
C PRO A 37 5.11 -2.64 1.06
N PHE A 38 4.90 -3.87 1.53
CA PHE A 38 3.62 -4.55 1.48
C PHE A 38 2.83 -4.33 2.77
N THR A 39 1.51 -4.21 2.63
CA THR A 39 0.59 -4.24 3.78
C THR A 39 0.51 -5.66 4.36
N SER A 40 0.03 -5.78 5.60
CA SER A 40 -0.32 -7.07 6.21
C SER A 40 -1.24 -7.92 5.31
N GLN A 41 -2.20 -7.28 4.64
CA GLN A 41 -3.08 -7.96 3.68
C GLN A 41 -2.32 -8.55 2.49
N ARG A 42 -1.40 -7.79 1.87
CA ARG A 42 -0.59 -8.30 0.76
C ARG A 42 0.36 -9.40 1.20
N HIS A 43 1.00 -9.25 2.35
CA HIS A 43 1.85 -10.29 2.92
C HIS A 43 1.06 -11.58 3.17
N SER A 44 -0.16 -11.49 3.71
CA SER A 44 -1.06 -12.65 3.87
C SER A 44 -1.42 -13.28 2.52
N MET A 45 -1.69 -12.50 1.48
CA MET A 45 -1.97 -13.03 0.14
C MET A 45 -0.76 -13.79 -0.43
N VAL A 46 0.47 -13.31 -0.20
CA VAL A 46 1.69 -14.04 -0.60
C VAL A 46 1.79 -15.38 0.10
N ARG A 47 1.51 -15.42 1.42
CA ARG A 47 1.46 -16.68 2.19
C ARG A 47 0.39 -17.65 1.69
N LYS A 48 -0.67 -17.14 1.04
CA LYS A 48 -1.72 -17.93 0.37
C LYS A 48 -1.37 -18.31 -1.08
N GLY A 49 -0.16 -18.02 -1.55
CA GLY A 49 0.31 -18.38 -2.89
C GLY A 49 0.19 -17.29 -3.96
N ARG A 50 -0.30 -16.08 -3.62
CA ARG A 50 -0.30 -14.96 -4.58
C ARG A 50 1.14 -14.53 -4.87
N ARG A 51 1.48 -14.39 -6.15
CA ARG A 51 2.78 -13.87 -6.59
C ARG A 51 2.63 -12.44 -7.07
N TYR A 52 3.52 -11.56 -6.62
CA TYR A 52 3.64 -10.19 -7.11
C TYR A 52 4.91 -10.09 -7.94
N LEU A 53 4.81 -9.44 -9.10
CA LEU A 53 5.93 -9.31 -10.02
C LEU A 53 6.45 -7.87 -10.03
N CYS A 54 7.77 -7.72 -10.17
CA CYS A 54 8.39 -6.44 -10.41
C CYS A 54 7.90 -5.86 -11.74
N ARG A 55 7.57 -4.56 -11.78
CA ARG A 55 7.13 -3.91 -13.02
C ARG A 55 8.24 -3.74 -14.06
N ARG A 56 9.52 -3.84 -13.64
CA ARG A 56 10.69 -3.67 -14.51
C ARG A 56 11.15 -4.99 -15.11
N CYS A 57 11.62 -5.93 -14.28
CA CYS A 57 12.16 -7.21 -14.75
C CYS A 57 11.12 -8.35 -14.81
N ARG A 58 9.89 -8.14 -14.32
CA ARG A 58 8.82 -9.15 -14.23
C ARG A 58 9.13 -10.36 -13.34
N GLU A 59 10.22 -10.35 -12.59
CA GLU A 59 10.54 -11.39 -11.62
C GLU A 59 9.67 -11.29 -10.36
N PRO A 60 9.45 -12.40 -9.64
CA PRO A 60 8.70 -12.40 -8.40
C PRO A 60 9.41 -11.60 -7.30
N LEU A 61 8.64 -10.77 -6.60
CA LEU A 61 9.11 -10.06 -5.42
C LEU A 61 9.29 -11.03 -4.25
N MET A 62 10.46 -10.97 -3.62
CA MET A 62 10.83 -11.86 -2.51
C MET A 62 10.75 -11.11 -1.19
N PHE A 63 10.24 -11.77 -0.15
CA PHE A 63 10.19 -11.17 1.18
C PHE A 63 11.61 -11.02 1.73
N SER A 64 11.98 -9.82 2.16
CA SER A 64 13.33 -9.52 2.68
C SER A 64 13.56 -10.02 4.11
N GLY A 65 12.49 -10.37 4.85
CA GLY A 65 12.56 -10.61 6.29
C GLY A 65 12.35 -9.34 7.13
N GLU A 66 12.46 -8.16 6.53
CA GLU A 66 12.41 -6.88 7.23
C GLU A 66 10.96 -6.35 7.33
N THR A 67 10.68 -5.71 8.46
CA THR A 67 9.43 -4.97 8.68
C THR A 67 9.72 -3.55 9.15
N ARG A 68 8.87 -2.59 8.74
CA ARG A 68 8.97 -1.17 9.11
C ARG A 68 7.63 -0.71 9.69
N THR A 69 7.67 0.05 10.77
CA THR A 69 6.50 0.74 11.32
C THR A 69 6.45 2.17 10.75
N GLU A 70 5.29 2.56 10.21
CA GLU A 70 5.00 3.90 9.67
C GLU A 70 3.84 4.57 10.40
#